data_AF-A0A1B3JES1-F1
#
_entry.id   AF-A0A1B3JES1-F1
#
_cell.length_a   1.000
_cell.length_b   1.000
_cell.length_c   1.000
_cell.angle_alpha   90.00
_cell.angle_beta   90.00
_cell.angle_gamma   90.00
#
_symmetry.space_group_name_H-M   'P 1'
#
loop_
_entity.id
_entity.type
_entity.pdbx_description
1 polymer ?
#
loop_
_entity_poly.entity_id
_entity_poly.type
_entity_poly.pdbx_seq_one_letter_code
_entity_poly.pdbx_strand_id
1 'polypeptide(L)'
;MLTIHILVTYLLIDFIYRKIILPSIRQQYRDRLFQIRDKIRIRIIEGNLNKTDLNAANLMNSRLNSFINRLHILNMSNQIRTQVFMKNNPEIAKKIDIEVKKEFDLLINCSTIEIKESFIDMMDILQKVSLYNNLITFLTWLPIVLLYLLYRLLANSIKDLIYEIRISNANIEKLDEKYVNLT
;
A
#
# COMPACT_ATOMS: atom_id res chain seq x y z
N MET A 1 35.41 -0.73 1.14
CA MET A 1 35.15 -1.35 -0.18
C MET A 1 33.80 -2.05 -0.23
N LEU A 2 33.48 -3.00 0.65
CA LEU A 2 32.20 -3.74 0.64
C LEU A 2 30.95 -2.83 0.65
N THR A 3 30.95 -1.80 1.51
CA THR A 3 29.85 -0.83 1.61
C THR A 3 29.56 -0.08 0.31
N ILE A 4 30.62 0.30 -0.41
CA ILE A 4 30.50 0.96 -1.72
C ILE A 4 29.86 0.02 -2.75
N HIS A 5 30.24 -1.27 -2.76
CA HIS A 5 29.67 -2.25 -3.68
C HIS A 5 28.18 -2.49 -3.41
N ILE A 6 27.79 -2.57 -2.13
CA ILE A 6 26.38 -2.69 -1.72
C ILE A 6 25.59 -1.45 -2.17
N LEU A 7 26.13 -0.25 -1.93
CA LEU A 7 25.48 1.00 -2.32
C LEU A 7 25.28 1.11 -3.84
N VAL A 8 26.32 0.79 -4.62
CA VAL A 8 26.27 0.81 -6.09
C VAL A 8 25.25 -0.19 -6.61
N THR A 9 25.23 -1.41 -6.06
CA THR A 9 24.26 -2.45 -6.44
C THR A 9 22.83 -1.99 -6.15
N TYR A 10 22.60 -1.42 -4.96
CA TYR A 10 21.31 -0.87 -4.59
C TYR A 10 20.85 0.26 -5.52
N LEU A 11 21.73 1.22 -5.83
CA LEU A 11 21.44 2.32 -6.74
C LEU A 11 21.10 1.82 -8.15
N LEU A 12 21.80 0.79 -8.62
CA LEU A 12 21.55 0.19 -9.92
C LEU A 12 20.17 -0.49 -9.96
N ILE A 13 19.80 -1.22 -8.90
CA ILE A 13 18.47 -1.84 -8.76
C ILE A 13 17.36 -0.76 -8.71
N ASP A 14 17.53 0.29 -7.89
CA ASP A 14 16.56 1.38 -7.81
C ASP A 14 16.39 2.11 -9.16
N PHE A 15 17.50 2.34 -9.86
CA PHE A 15 17.48 2.94 -11.19
C PHE A 15 16.72 2.08 -12.20
N ILE A 16 17.06 0.79 -12.30
CA ILE A 16 16.36 -0.15 -13.19
C ILE A 16 14.87 -0.19 -12.87
N TYR A 17 14.52 -0.27 -11.57
CA TYR A 17 13.14 -0.31 -11.15
C TYR A 17 12.37 0.95 -11.57
N ARG A 18 12.89 2.14 -11.25
CA ARG A 18 12.20 3.41 -11.51
C ARG A 18 12.14 3.79 -12.98
N LYS A 19 13.16 3.45 -13.76
CA LYS A 19 13.28 3.87 -15.16
C LYS A 19 12.77 2.85 -16.16
N ILE A 20 12.80 1.57 -15.83
CA ILE A 20 12.45 0.49 -16.76
C ILE A 20 11.20 -0.24 -16.30
N ILE A 21 11.25 -0.83 -15.11
CA ILE A 21 10.20 -1.73 -14.63
C ILE A 21 8.90 -0.96 -14.36
N LEU A 22 8.96 0.10 -13.57
CA LEU A 22 7.77 0.84 -13.14
C LEU A 22 7.03 1.52 -14.32
N PRO A 23 7.69 2.18 -15.29
CA PRO A 23 7.02 2.70 -16.48
C PRO A 23 6.37 1.60 -17.32
N SER A 24 7.06 0.47 -17.50
CA SER A 24 6.52 -0.69 -18.23
C SER A 24 5.24 -1.23 -17.58
N ILE A 25 5.27 -1.44 -16.27
CA ILE A 25 4.12 -1.90 -15.49
C ILE A 25 2.96 -0.88 -15.59
N ARG A 26 3.24 0.41 -15.45
CA ARG A 26 2.21 1.46 -15.58
C ARG A 26 1.57 1.46 -16.96
N GLN A 27 2.34 1.23 -18.01
CA GLN A 27 1.81 1.15 -19.36
C GLN A 27 0.86 -0.04 -19.51
N GLN A 28 1.26 -1.24 -19.05
CA GLN A 28 0.40 -2.42 -19.09
C GLN A 28 -0.94 -2.21 -18.37
N TYR A 29 -0.94 -1.60 -17.19
CA TYR A 29 -2.18 -1.31 -16.47
C TYR A 29 -3.01 -0.20 -17.13
N ARG A 30 -2.36 0.79 -17.75
CA ARG A 30 -3.05 1.80 -18.55
C ARG A 30 -3.79 1.16 -19.73
N ASP A 31 -3.16 0.22 -20.42
CA ASP A 31 -3.76 -0.49 -21.55
C ASP A 31 -4.97 -1.32 -21.09
N ARG A 32 -4.89 -1.98 -19.93
CA ARG A 32 -6.04 -2.67 -19.33
C ARG A 32 -7.18 -1.72 -18.98
N LEU A 33 -6.89 -0.54 -18.44
CA LEU A 33 -7.91 0.47 -18.14
C LEU A 33 -8.57 1.01 -19.42
N PHE A 34 -7.81 1.13 -20.53
CA PHE A 34 -8.38 1.45 -21.83
C PHE A 34 -9.35 0.37 -22.31
N GLN A 35 -8.99 -0.91 -22.18
CA GLN A 35 -9.90 -2.02 -22.52
C GLN A 35 -11.20 -1.97 -21.72
N ILE A 36 -11.14 -1.71 -20.40
CA ILE A 36 -12.34 -1.60 -19.56
C ILE A 36 -13.19 -0.41 -20.00
N ARG A 37 -12.58 0.74 -20.28
CA ARG A 37 -13.29 1.93 -20.77
C ARG A 37 -14.01 1.64 -22.07
N ASP A 38 -13.35 0.95 -22.98
CA ASP A 38 -13.90 0.67 -24.30
C ASP A 38 -15.07 -0.32 -24.20
N LYS A 39 -15.00 -1.32 -23.31
CA LYS A 39 -16.16 -2.19 -22.96
C LYS A 39 -17.37 -1.38 -22.50
N ILE A 40 -17.17 -0.43 -21.59
CA ILE A 40 -18.26 0.41 -21.07
C ILE A 40 -18.84 1.31 -22.16
N ARG A 41 -17.98 1.88 -23.01
CA ARG A 41 -18.42 2.72 -24.13
C ARG A 41 -19.28 1.96 -25.12
N ILE A 42 -18.94 0.70 -25.42
CA ILE A 42 -19.77 -0.17 -26.26
C ILE A 42 -21.16 -0.29 -25.66
N ARG A 43 -21.28 -0.55 -24.35
CA ARG A 43 -22.59 -0.63 -23.67
C ARG A 43 -23.38 0.68 -23.66
N ILE A 44 -22.71 1.82 -23.57
CA ILE A 44 -23.36 3.12 -23.70
C ILE A 44 -23.92 3.29 -25.12
N ILE A 45 -23.18 2.87 -26.15
CA ILE A 45 -23.56 3.02 -27.56
C ILE A 45 -24.70 2.08 -27.95
N GLU A 46 -24.72 0.85 -27.42
CA GLU A 46 -25.76 -0.14 -27.68
C GLU A 46 -27.16 0.29 -27.20
N GLY A 47 -27.27 1.28 -26.31
CA GLY A 47 -28.52 1.98 -26.00
C GLY A 47 -29.52 1.20 -25.15
N ASN A 48 -29.23 -0.04 -24.75
CA ASN A 48 -30.12 -0.89 -23.95
C ASN A 48 -30.02 -0.66 -22.43
N LEU A 49 -29.61 0.54 -22.01
CA LEU A 49 -29.40 0.88 -20.59
C LEU A 49 -30.54 1.71 -20.05
N ASN A 50 -31.02 1.35 -18.85
CA ASN A 50 -31.92 2.21 -18.09
C ASN A 50 -31.23 3.52 -17.72
N LYS A 51 -32.00 4.58 -17.44
CA LYS A 51 -31.46 5.92 -17.10
C LYS A 51 -30.46 5.88 -15.93
N THR A 52 -30.68 5.02 -14.94
CA THR A 52 -29.77 4.81 -13.81
C THR A 52 -28.46 4.16 -14.24
N ASP A 53 -28.53 3.12 -15.07
CA ASP A 53 -27.38 2.37 -15.55
C ASP A 53 -26.54 3.19 -16.53
N LEU A 54 -27.20 4.00 -17.37
CA LEU A 54 -26.54 4.96 -18.24
C LEU A 54 -25.76 6.02 -17.44
N ASN A 55 -26.33 6.52 -16.34
CA ASN A 55 -25.65 7.46 -15.46
C ASN A 55 -24.43 6.80 -14.79
N ALA A 56 -24.57 5.56 -14.32
CA ALA A 56 -23.45 4.79 -13.76
C ALA A 56 -22.35 4.54 -14.81
N ALA A 57 -22.70 4.15 -16.04
CA ALA A 57 -21.77 3.95 -17.13
C ALA A 57 -21.00 5.24 -17.49
N ASN A 58 -21.70 6.37 -17.59
CA ASN A 58 -21.10 7.68 -17.88
C ASN A 58 -20.15 8.13 -16.76
N LEU A 59 -20.57 7.97 -15.50
CA LEU A 59 -19.74 8.23 -14.33
C LEU A 59 -18.46 7.39 -14.40
N MET A 60 -18.59 6.10 -14.68
CA MET A 60 -17.47 5.18 -14.75
C MET A 60 -16.51 5.54 -15.89
N ASN A 61 -17.01 5.88 -17.08
CA ASN A 61 -16.19 6.34 -18.20
C ASN A 61 -15.40 7.61 -17.85
N SER A 62 -16.01 8.56 -17.13
CA SER A 62 -15.34 9.78 -16.65
C SER A 62 -14.24 9.45 -15.63
N ARG A 63 -14.54 8.57 -14.66
CA ARG A 63 -13.59 8.14 -13.63
C ARG A 63 -12.40 7.38 -14.22
N LEU A 64 -12.64 6.45 -15.14
CA LEU A 64 -11.59 5.74 -15.87
C LEU A 64 -10.67 6.71 -16.59
N ASN A 65 -11.22 7.70 -17.29
CA ASN A 65 -10.41 8.70 -17.98
C ASN A 65 -9.53 9.50 -17.01
N SER A 66 -10.06 9.88 -15.85
CA SER A 66 -9.29 10.53 -14.79
C SER A 66 -8.16 9.63 -14.28
N PHE A 67 -8.46 8.36 -14.00
CA PHE A 67 -7.47 7.41 -13.49
C PHE A 67 -6.37 7.13 -14.49
N ILE A 68 -6.70 6.83 -15.75
CA ILE A 68 -5.75 6.59 -16.86
C ILE A 68 -4.69 7.69 -16.95
N ASN A 69 -5.11 8.94 -16.80
CA ASN A 69 -4.22 10.10 -16.85
C ASN A 69 -3.40 10.29 -15.57
N ARG A 70 -3.89 9.80 -14.43
CA ARG A 70 -3.31 10.04 -13.09
C ARG A 70 -2.75 8.78 -12.40
N LEU A 71 -2.57 7.66 -13.11
CA LEU A 71 -2.00 6.41 -12.54
C LEU A 71 -0.69 6.64 -11.77
N HIS A 72 0.17 7.52 -12.26
CA HIS A 72 1.47 7.80 -11.66
C HIS A 72 1.40 8.51 -10.30
N ILE A 73 0.27 9.16 -10.01
CA ILE A 73 0.00 9.93 -8.78
C ILE A 73 -0.54 9.01 -7.68
N LEU A 74 -0.95 7.78 -8.00
CA LEU A 74 -1.44 6.78 -7.05
C LEU A 74 -0.29 6.20 -6.21
N ASN A 75 0.24 7.02 -5.31
CA ASN A 75 1.29 6.65 -4.36
C ASN A 75 0.87 7.05 -2.94
N MET A 76 1.51 6.42 -1.95
CA MET A 76 1.19 6.60 -0.54
C MET A 76 1.47 8.03 -0.08
N SER A 77 2.50 8.69 -0.62
CA SER A 77 2.83 10.08 -0.28
C SER A 77 1.69 11.03 -0.64
N ASN A 78 1.06 10.85 -1.80
CA ASN A 78 -0.07 11.66 -2.23
C ASN A 78 -1.32 11.33 -1.41
N GLN A 79 -1.53 10.06 -1.03
CA GLN A 79 -2.61 9.69 -0.13
C GLN A 79 -2.47 10.40 1.23
N ILE A 80 -1.28 10.40 1.83
CA ILE A 80 -1.01 11.11 3.09
C ILE A 80 -1.24 12.61 2.92
N ARG A 81 -0.75 13.22 1.83
CA ARG A 81 -0.96 14.64 1.54
C ARG A 81 -2.43 14.98 1.43
N THR A 82 -3.22 14.14 0.76
CA THR A 82 -4.67 14.30 0.65
C THR A 82 -5.35 14.17 2.02
N GLN A 83 -4.98 13.19 2.83
CA GLN A 83 -5.53 13.03 4.18
C GLN A 83 -5.24 14.24 5.08
N VAL A 84 -4.01 14.75 5.04
CA VAL A 84 -3.64 15.96 5.80
C VAL A 84 -4.42 17.18 5.29
N PHE A 85 -4.55 17.34 3.97
CA PHE A 85 -5.37 18.41 3.39
C PHE A 85 -6.84 18.33 3.83
N MET A 86 -7.42 17.13 3.83
CA MET A 86 -8.81 16.90 4.26
C MET A 86 -8.98 17.17 5.76
N LYS A 87 -8.00 16.79 6.59
CA LYS A 87 -8.01 17.09 8.03
C LYS A 87 -8.00 18.60 8.30
N ASN A 88 -7.24 19.35 7.51
CA ASN A 88 -7.15 20.81 7.65
C ASN A 88 -8.36 21.55 7.05
N ASN A 89 -9.15 20.90 6.19
CA ASN A 89 -10.31 21.49 5.52
C ASN A 89 -11.53 20.59 5.65
N PRO A 90 -12.15 20.51 6.84
CA PRO A 90 -13.20 19.53 7.13
C PRO A 90 -14.46 19.73 6.29
N GLU A 91 -14.78 20.96 5.87
CA GLU A 91 -15.92 21.23 4.99
C GLU A 91 -15.75 20.59 3.60
N ILE A 92 -14.53 20.69 3.05
CA ILE A 92 -14.18 20.07 1.77
C ILE A 92 -14.18 18.55 1.90
N ALA A 93 -13.64 18.03 3.01
CA ALA A 93 -13.64 16.59 3.28
C ALA A 93 -15.05 16.01 3.31
N LYS A 94 -15.96 16.63 4.07
CA LYS A 94 -17.37 16.19 4.14
C LYS A 94 -18.05 16.21 2.77
N LYS A 95 -17.80 17.24 1.96
CA LYS A 95 -18.37 17.34 0.61
C LYS A 95 -17.88 16.20 -0.28
N ILE A 96 -16.58 15.93 -0.26
CA ILE A 96 -15.97 14.82 -1.01
C ILE A 96 -16.54 13.48 -0.56
N ASP A 97 -16.65 13.24 0.76
CA ASP A 97 -17.19 11.98 1.28
C ASP A 97 -18.64 11.74 0.84
N ILE A 98 -19.47 12.79 0.85
CA ILE A 98 -20.85 12.72 0.36
C ILE A 98 -20.89 12.40 -1.14
N GLU A 99 -20.05 13.05 -1.95
CA GLU A 99 -19.98 12.81 -3.39
C GLU A 99 -19.49 11.39 -3.71
N VAL A 100 -18.42 10.93 -3.06
CA VAL A 100 -17.88 9.58 -3.23
C VAL A 100 -18.91 8.53 -2.85
N LYS A 101 -19.64 8.74 -1.75
CA LYS A 101 -20.69 7.81 -1.32
C LYS A 101 -21.82 7.74 -2.36
N LYS A 102 -22.28 8.88 -2.87
CA LYS A 102 -23.31 8.91 -3.93
C LYS A 102 -22.86 8.19 -5.20
N GLU A 103 -21.62 8.39 -5.60
CA GLU A 103 -21.03 7.72 -6.77
C GLU A 103 -20.94 6.21 -6.57
N PHE A 104 -20.52 5.79 -5.39
CA PHE A 104 -20.44 4.38 -5.04
C PHE A 104 -21.82 3.72 -4.99
N ASP A 105 -22.81 4.41 -4.39
CA ASP A 105 -24.20 3.94 -4.34
C ASP A 105 -24.79 3.81 -5.75
N LEU A 106 -24.50 4.74 -6.67
CA LEU A 106 -24.93 4.64 -8.07
C LEU A 106 -24.34 3.42 -8.78
N LEU A 107 -23.09 3.08 -8.50
CA LEU A 107 -22.40 1.94 -9.13
C LEU A 107 -22.83 0.60 -8.51
N ILE A 108 -23.11 0.55 -7.21
CA ILE A 108 -23.64 -0.65 -6.55
C ILE A 108 -25.06 -0.96 -6.98
N ASN A 109 -25.90 0.07 -7.11
CA ASN A 109 -27.31 -0.05 -7.47
C ASN A 109 -27.52 -0.22 -8.99
N CYS A 110 -26.43 -0.24 -9.78
CA CYS A 110 -26.50 -0.52 -11.20
C CYS A 110 -27.00 -1.96 -11.42
N SER A 111 -28.01 -2.10 -12.28
CA SER A 111 -28.64 -3.40 -12.56
C SER A 111 -27.78 -4.25 -13.50
N THR A 112 -26.94 -3.60 -14.30
CA THR A 112 -26.09 -4.25 -15.30
C THR A 112 -24.86 -4.85 -14.65
N ILE A 113 -24.82 -6.18 -14.59
CA ILE A 113 -23.70 -6.95 -14.01
C ILE A 113 -22.37 -6.55 -14.63
N GLU A 114 -22.32 -6.31 -15.93
CA GLU A 114 -21.07 -6.03 -16.64
C GLU A 114 -20.44 -4.68 -16.27
N ILE A 115 -21.26 -3.67 -15.96
CA ILE A 115 -20.77 -2.37 -15.48
C ILE A 115 -20.17 -2.56 -14.07
N LYS A 116 -20.84 -3.37 -13.25
CA LYS A 116 -20.38 -3.70 -11.90
C LYS A 116 -19.08 -4.51 -11.90
N GLU A 117 -18.98 -5.52 -12.76
CA GLU A 117 -17.75 -6.30 -12.96
C GLU A 117 -16.61 -5.41 -13.46
N SER A 118 -16.87 -4.56 -14.46
CA SER A 118 -15.90 -3.59 -14.95
C SER A 118 -15.41 -2.66 -13.82
N PHE A 119 -16.29 -2.27 -12.89
CA PHE A 119 -15.94 -1.46 -11.73
C PHE A 119 -15.00 -2.19 -10.77
N ILE A 120 -15.29 -3.47 -10.48
CA ILE A 120 -14.43 -4.31 -9.66
C ILE A 120 -13.05 -4.48 -10.31
N ASP A 121 -13.01 -4.78 -11.61
CA ASP A 121 -11.77 -4.92 -12.38
C ASP A 121 -10.94 -3.64 -12.37
N MET A 122 -11.60 -2.48 -12.54
CA MET A 122 -10.94 -1.18 -12.44
C MET A 122 -10.31 -1.01 -11.06
N MET A 123 -11.04 -1.31 -9.98
CA MET A 123 -10.52 -1.15 -8.62
C MET A 123 -9.35 -2.08 -8.32
N ASP A 124 -9.39 -3.33 -8.77
CA ASP A 124 -8.27 -4.28 -8.67
C ASP A 124 -7.02 -3.76 -9.39
N ILE A 125 -7.18 -3.21 -10.60
CA ILE A 125 -6.07 -2.57 -11.33
C ILE A 125 -5.49 -1.39 -10.56
N LEU A 126 -6.35 -0.50 -10.01
CA LEU A 126 -5.89 0.66 -9.25
C LEU A 126 -5.13 0.25 -7.98
N GLN A 127 -5.59 -0.79 -7.29
CA GLN A 127 -4.89 -1.34 -6.12
C GLN A 127 -3.52 -1.90 -6.51
N LYS A 128 -3.44 -2.69 -7.59
CA LYS A 128 -2.16 -3.22 -8.10
C LYS A 128 -1.20 -2.09 -8.49
N VAL A 129 -1.66 -1.09 -9.23
CA VAL A 129 -0.85 0.08 -9.60
C VAL A 129 -0.34 0.81 -8.36
N SER A 130 -1.19 1.01 -7.35
CA SER A 130 -0.78 1.61 -6.08
C SER A 130 0.33 0.79 -5.40
N LEU A 131 0.19 -0.53 -5.37
CA LEU A 131 1.22 -1.42 -4.83
C LEU A 131 2.56 -1.25 -5.57
N TYR A 132 2.57 -1.34 -6.89
CA TYR A 132 3.81 -1.19 -7.67
C TYR A 132 4.42 0.22 -7.58
N ASN A 133 3.59 1.26 -7.49
CA ASN A 133 4.08 2.62 -7.28
C ASN A 133 4.81 2.80 -5.94
N ASN A 134 4.43 2.03 -4.92
CA ASN A 134 5.02 2.10 -3.58
C ASN A 134 6.04 0.97 -3.28
N LEU A 135 6.10 -0.06 -4.11
CA LEU A 135 6.92 -1.26 -3.88
C LEU A 135 8.40 -0.92 -3.63
N ILE A 136 8.97 0.00 -4.42
CA ILE A 136 10.37 0.39 -4.22
C ILE A 136 10.60 1.04 -2.87
N THR A 137 9.65 1.85 -2.39
CA THR A 137 9.72 2.46 -1.06
C THR A 137 9.74 1.37 0.02
N PHE A 138 8.88 0.35 -0.09
CA PHE A 138 8.90 -0.77 0.85
C PHE A 138 10.21 -1.56 0.80
N LEU A 139 10.72 -1.84 -0.40
CA LEU A 139 12.02 -2.49 -0.59
C LEU A 139 13.17 -1.69 0.04
N THR A 140 13.13 -0.36 -0.06
CA THR A 140 14.12 0.53 0.58
C THR A 140 14.06 0.47 2.11
N TRP A 141 12.85 0.43 2.68
CA TRP A 141 12.69 0.40 4.15
C TRP A 141 12.91 -0.99 4.76
N LEU A 142 12.74 -2.06 3.97
CA LEU A 142 12.90 -3.44 4.40
C LEU A 142 14.20 -3.72 5.18
N PRO A 143 15.41 -3.36 4.69
CA PRO A 143 16.65 -3.62 5.43
C PRO A 143 16.71 -2.88 6.77
N ILE A 144 16.15 -1.67 6.87
CA ILE A 144 16.10 -0.89 8.11
C ILE A 144 15.21 -1.59 9.14
N VAL A 145 14.04 -2.06 8.69
CA VAL A 145 13.09 -2.80 9.54
C VAL A 145 13.71 -4.12 10.01
N LEU A 146 14.40 -4.86 9.13
CA LEU A 146 15.08 -6.10 9.48
C LEU A 146 16.19 -5.87 10.51
N LEU A 147 17.01 -4.82 10.35
CA LEU A 147 18.03 -4.44 11.33
C LEU A 147 17.40 -4.11 12.69
N TYR A 148 16.30 -3.37 12.71
CA TYR A 148 15.57 -3.05 13.94
C TYR A 148 15.02 -4.30 14.63
N LEU A 149 14.42 -5.23 13.88
CA LEU A 149 13.92 -6.49 14.43
C LEU A 149 15.05 -7.35 14.99
N LEU A 150 16.17 -7.45 14.27
CA LEU A 150 17.35 -8.19 14.73
C LEU A 150 17.94 -7.57 16.00
N TYR A 151 18.03 -6.24 16.07
CA TYR A 151 18.41 -5.52 17.28
C TYR A 151 17.49 -5.86 18.46
N ARG A 152 16.16 -5.87 18.24
CA ARG A 152 15.18 -6.19 19.30
C ARG A 152 15.33 -7.62 19.79
N LEU A 153 15.54 -8.58 18.89
CA LEU A 153 15.75 -9.98 19.26
C LEU A 153 17.02 -10.14 20.11
N LEU A 154 18.14 -9.57 19.67
CA LEU A 154 19.39 -9.60 20.43
C LEU A 154 19.26 -8.91 21.79
N ALA A 155 18.60 -7.75 21.84
CA ALA A 155 18.41 -7.01 23.10
C ALA A 155 17.56 -7.81 24.11
N ASN A 156 16.56 -8.55 23.65
CA ASN A 156 15.78 -9.43 24.51
C ASN A 156 16.61 -10.61 25.00
N SER A 157 17.34 -11.30 24.12
CA SER A 157 18.22 -12.42 24.52
C SER A 157 19.30 -11.99 25.51
N ILE A 158 19.88 -10.80 25.35
CA ILE A 158 20.86 -10.26 26.31
C ILE A 158 20.22 -9.98 27.67
N LYS A 159 18.99 -9.45 27.71
CA LYS A 159 18.27 -9.22 28.97
C LYS A 159 18.00 -10.53 29.70
N ASP A 160 17.57 -11.55 28.98
CA ASP A 160 17.28 -12.87 29.55
C ASP A 160 18.57 -13.49 30.11
N LEU A 161 19.67 -13.42 29.37
CA LEU A 161 21.00 -13.88 29.83
C LEU A 161 21.46 -13.13 31.10
N ILE A 162 21.33 -11.81 31.14
CA ILE A 162 21.70 -11.00 32.31
C ILE A 162 20.84 -11.39 33.52
N TYR A 163 19.55 -11.67 33.32
CA TYR A 163 18.64 -12.11 34.38
C TYR A 163 19.04 -13.48 34.94
N GLU A 164 19.36 -14.44 34.07
CA GLU A 164 19.85 -15.77 34.47
C GLU A 164 21.16 -15.69 35.27
N ILE A 165 22.13 -14.90 34.79
CA ILE A 165 23.40 -14.68 35.52
C ILE A 165 23.13 -14.09 36.90
N ARG A 166 22.20 -13.14 37.02
CA ARG A 166 21.86 -12.52 38.30
C ARG A 166 21.22 -13.50 39.28
N ILE A 167 20.33 -14.38 38.81
CA ILE A 167 19.74 -15.44 39.64
C ILE A 167 20.81 -16.43 40.08
N SER A 168 21.67 -16.87 39.16
CA SER A 168 22.75 -17.80 39.47
C SER A 168 23.67 -17.25 40.55
N ASN A 169 24.08 -15.99 40.44
CA ASN A 169 24.93 -15.34 41.43
C ASN A 169 24.25 -15.22 42.80
N ALA A 170 22.97 -14.85 42.84
CA ALA A 170 22.20 -14.78 44.09
C ALA A 170 22.03 -16.16 44.76
N ASN A 171 21.98 -17.23 43.99
CA ASN A 171 21.92 -18.59 44.53
C ASN A 171 23.28 -19.05 45.08
N ILE A 172 24.39 -18.66 44.43
CA ILE A 172 25.74 -18.94 44.91
C ILE A 172 25.99 -18.23 46.25
N GLU A 173 25.62 -16.95 46.36
CA GLU A 173 25.78 -16.17 47.60
C GLU A 173 25.01 -16.78 48.78
N LYS A 174 23.79 -17.27 48.54
CA LYS A 174 22.99 -18.01 49.54
C LYS A 174 23.61 -19.34 49.96
N LEU A 175 24.31 -20.02 49.05
CA LEU A 175 25.00 -21.26 49.37
C LEU A 175 26.23 -20.97 50.25
N ASP A 176 27.02 -19.96 49.92
CA ASP A 176 28.19 -19.55 50.70
C ASP A 176 27.79 -19.16 52.14
N GLU A 177 26.73 -18.37 52.34
CA GLU A 177 26.20 -18.05 53.68
C GLU A 177 25.79 -19.29 54.47
N LYS A 178 25.23 -20.30 53.80
CA LYS A 178 24.79 -21.54 54.45
C LYS A 178 25.97 -22.38 54.92
N TYR A 179 27.05 -22.46 54.15
CA TYR A 179 28.24 -23.25 54.52
C TYR A 179 29.10 -22.57 55.59
N VAL A 180 29.19 -21.24 55.60
CA VAL A 180 29.89 -20.47 56.65
C VAL A 180 29.22 -20.64 58.02
N ASN A 181 27.90 -20.77 58.08
CA ASN A 181 27.16 -20.96 59.33
C ASN A 181 27.20 -22.42 59.87
N LEU A 182 27.79 -23.35 59.13
CA LEU A 182 27.93 -24.77 59.52
C LEU A 182 29.33 -25.12 60.07
N THR A 183 30.28 -24.18 60.01
CA THR A 183 31.64 -24.26 60.58
C THR A 183 31.78 -23.40 61.81
#